data_AF-A0A562RPW2-F1
#
_entry.id   AF-A0A562RPW2-F1
#
_cell.length_a   1.000
_cell.length_b   1.000
_cell.length_c   1.000
_cell.angle_alpha   90.00
_cell.angle_beta   90.00
_cell.angle_gamma   90.00
#
_symmetry.space_group_name_H-M   'P 1'
#
loop_
_entity.id
_entity.type
_entity.pdbx_description
1 polymer ?
#
loop_
_entity_poly.entity_id
_entity_poly.type
_entity_poly.pdbx_seq_one_letter_code
_entity_poly.pdbx_strand_id
1 'polypeptide(L)'
;MKKALHSPLIYFSSLILLLFLCLSCARPYPRQSTGPFFILLEQDNRNGIQGESRLSMFPAPEEYRTDNWKILTVSVSVPEQPGEDGRMLALKTAWERLLIEKGTRSVTGRSESFDCHLQSRLTLRYEGVIDEPIRIVSFVRDNHHLHLSLETKFSPLAFPEDWEKLRKNRKRKEDFKDILSVFQ
;
A
#
# COMPACT_ATOMS: atom_id res chain seq x y z
N MET A 1 -43.45 57.00 -19.53
CA MET A 1 -42.15 56.32 -19.48
C MET A 1 -41.94 55.75 -18.08
N LYS A 2 -42.17 54.44 -17.86
CA LYS A 2 -41.96 53.79 -16.55
C LYS A 2 -40.54 53.26 -16.49
N LYS A 3 -39.69 53.83 -15.62
CA LYS A 3 -38.36 53.28 -15.34
C LYS A 3 -38.55 52.01 -14.51
N ALA A 4 -38.11 50.88 -15.05
CA ALA A 4 -38.10 49.60 -14.34
C ALA A 4 -37.15 49.73 -13.15
N LEU A 5 -37.72 49.73 -11.95
CA LEU A 5 -36.98 49.74 -10.69
C LEU A 5 -36.46 48.31 -10.47
N HIS A 6 -35.29 48.00 -11.03
CA HIS A 6 -34.64 46.71 -10.78
C HIS A 6 -34.22 46.66 -9.31
N SER A 7 -34.93 45.86 -8.53
CA SER A 7 -34.75 45.77 -7.09
C SER A 7 -33.37 45.18 -6.74
N PRO A 8 -32.56 45.84 -5.89
CA PRO A 8 -31.22 45.40 -5.51
C PRO A 8 -31.20 44.02 -4.82
N LEU A 9 -32.35 43.57 -4.33
CA LEU A 9 -32.56 42.26 -3.72
C LEU A 9 -32.31 41.10 -4.69
N ILE A 10 -32.63 41.27 -5.98
CA ILE A 10 -32.47 40.22 -7.00
C ILE A 10 -30.98 39.99 -7.28
N TYR A 11 -30.19 41.07 -7.41
CA TYR A 11 -28.74 40.99 -7.58
C TYR A 11 -28.04 40.37 -6.37
N PHE A 12 -28.53 40.64 -5.15
CA PHE A 12 -27.99 40.05 -3.95
C PHE A 12 -28.26 38.54 -3.88
N SER A 13 -29.48 38.12 -4.24
CA SER A 13 -29.84 36.69 -4.30
C SER A 13 -29.07 35.94 -5.39
N SER A 14 -28.84 36.55 -6.56
CA SER A 14 -28.05 35.91 -7.63
C SER A 14 -26.58 35.81 -7.26
N LEU A 15 -26.03 36.81 -6.55
CA LEU A 15 -24.65 36.79 -6.07
C LEU A 15 -24.44 35.69 -5.02
N ILE A 16 -25.38 35.53 -4.08
CA ILE A 16 -25.32 34.45 -3.07
C ILE A 16 -25.43 33.07 -3.72
N LEU A 17 -26.34 32.91 -4.70
CA LEU A 17 -26.49 31.65 -5.44
C LEU A 17 -25.21 31.32 -6.22
N LEU A 18 -24.59 32.31 -6.86
CA LEU A 18 -23.32 32.16 -7.57
C LEU A 18 -22.19 31.78 -6.62
N LEU A 19 -22.16 32.38 -5.41
CA LEU A 19 -21.17 32.08 -4.38
C LEU A 19 -21.29 30.63 -3.89
N PHE A 20 -22.52 30.14 -3.69
CA PHE A 20 -22.79 28.74 -3.34
C PHE A 20 -22.39 27.77 -4.46
N LEU A 21 -22.64 28.13 -5.72
CA LEU A 21 -22.20 27.35 -6.89
C LEU A 21 -20.67 27.30 -7.00
N CYS A 22 -19.96 28.41 -6.76
CA CYS A 22 -18.50 28.46 -6.77
C CYS A 22 -17.88 27.66 -5.61
N LEU A 23 -18.47 27.71 -4.40
CA LEU A 23 -18.01 26.91 -3.26
C LEU A 23 -18.23 25.40 -3.47
N SER A 24 -19.22 25.02 -4.27
CA SER A 24 -19.50 23.62 -4.62
C SER A 24 -18.50 23.03 -5.63
N CYS A 25 -17.89 23.88 -6.48
CA CYS A 25 -16.84 23.47 -7.43
C CYS A 25 -15.46 23.30 -6.77
N ALA A 26 -15.24 23.86 -5.57
CA ALA A 26 -13.98 23.76 -4.85
C ALA A 26 -13.88 22.51 -3.96
N ARG A 27 -14.53 21.40 -4.34
CA ARG A 27 -14.17 20.12 -3.74
C ARG A 27 -12.81 19.73 -4.30
N PRO A 28 -11.76 19.60 -3.48
CA PRO A 28 -10.50 19.05 -3.97
C PRO A 28 -10.84 17.69 -4.58
N TYR A 29 -10.53 17.51 -5.87
CA TYR A 29 -10.57 16.19 -6.49
C TYR A 29 -9.84 15.25 -5.53
N PRO A 30 -10.48 14.19 -5.01
CA PRO A 30 -9.73 13.20 -4.26
C PRO A 30 -8.64 12.73 -5.21
N ARG A 31 -7.37 12.91 -4.83
CA ARG A 31 -6.27 12.17 -5.46
C ARG A 31 -6.77 10.74 -5.55
N GLN A 32 -6.96 10.22 -6.77
CA GLN A 32 -7.33 8.84 -6.97
C GLN A 32 -6.32 8.02 -6.16
N SER A 33 -6.78 7.40 -5.08
CA SER A 33 -5.99 6.38 -4.40
C SER A 33 -5.81 5.30 -5.45
N THR A 34 -4.61 5.21 -6.03
CA THR A 34 -4.16 3.98 -6.64
C THR A 34 -4.39 2.93 -5.57
N GLY A 35 -5.30 1.99 -5.81
CA GLY A 35 -5.77 1.05 -4.80
C GLY A 35 -4.64 0.21 -4.19
N PRO A 36 -4.95 -0.80 -3.38
CA PRO A 36 -3.92 -1.56 -2.69
C PRO A 36 -2.92 -2.20 -3.66
N PHE A 37 -1.67 -2.36 -3.22
CA PHE A 37 -0.60 -3.03 -3.96
C PHE A 37 -0.15 -4.29 -3.23
N PHE A 38 -0.01 -5.38 -3.97
CA PHE A 38 0.61 -6.61 -3.53
C PHE A 38 2.13 -6.46 -3.58
N ILE A 39 2.80 -6.83 -2.50
CA ILE A 39 4.26 -6.84 -2.39
C ILE A 39 4.74 -8.25 -2.06
N LEU A 40 5.76 -8.69 -2.79
CA LEU A 40 6.36 -10.02 -2.70
C LEU A 40 7.87 -9.90 -2.57
N LEU A 41 8.43 -10.55 -1.57
CA LEU A 41 9.87 -10.77 -1.42
C LEU A 41 10.17 -12.26 -1.56
N GLU A 42 11.02 -12.59 -2.53
CA GLU A 42 11.58 -13.93 -2.69
C GLU A 42 13.05 -13.92 -2.27
N GLN A 43 13.46 -14.91 -1.48
CA GLN A 43 14.84 -15.12 -1.08
C GLN A 43 15.22 -16.57 -1.38
N ASP A 44 16.16 -16.74 -2.30
CA ASP A 44 16.73 -18.05 -2.58
C ASP A 44 17.78 -18.42 -1.53
N ASN A 45 17.82 -19.69 -1.17
CA ASN A 45 18.84 -20.28 -0.33
C ASN A 45 19.31 -21.57 -1.00
N ARG A 46 20.62 -21.66 -1.24
CA ARG A 46 21.27 -22.81 -1.88
C ARG A 46 22.25 -23.40 -0.88
N ASN A 47 21.99 -24.62 -0.42
CA ASN A 47 22.85 -25.34 0.52
C ASN A 47 23.17 -24.55 1.81
N GLY A 48 22.20 -23.80 2.33
CA GLY A 48 22.36 -22.97 3.53
C GLY A 48 22.91 -21.57 3.26
N ILE A 49 23.37 -21.27 2.04
CA ILE A 49 23.86 -19.95 1.65
C ILE A 49 22.71 -19.13 1.09
N GLN A 50 22.47 -17.96 1.69
CA GLN A 50 21.51 -16.99 1.17
C GLN A 50 21.99 -16.48 -0.19
N GLY A 51 21.16 -16.71 -1.20
CA GLY A 51 21.34 -16.25 -2.57
C GLY A 51 20.66 -14.91 -2.82
N GLU A 52 20.27 -14.70 -4.06
CA GLU A 52 19.64 -13.47 -4.53
C GLU A 52 18.29 -13.22 -3.84
N SER A 53 17.98 -11.95 -3.61
CA SER A 53 16.68 -11.49 -3.11
C SER A 53 15.99 -10.64 -4.16
N ARG A 54 14.69 -10.89 -4.35
CA ARG A 54 13.87 -10.18 -5.34
C ARG A 54 12.62 -9.61 -4.67
N LEU A 55 12.51 -8.28 -4.68
CA LEU A 55 11.32 -7.56 -4.25
C LEU A 55 10.51 -7.17 -5.50
N SER A 56 9.21 -7.48 -5.49
CA SER A 56 8.28 -7.13 -6.58
C SER A 56 7.02 -6.49 -6.00
N MET A 57 6.43 -5.55 -6.75
CA MET A 57 5.22 -4.83 -6.37
C MET A 57 4.25 -4.83 -7.55
N PHE A 58 2.98 -5.14 -7.29
CA PHE A 58 1.93 -5.25 -8.30
C PHE A 58 0.63 -4.65 -7.79
N PRO A 59 -0.24 -4.09 -8.64
CA PRO A 59 -1.59 -3.71 -8.22
C PRO A 59 -2.33 -4.92 -7.62
N ALA A 60 -3.02 -4.74 -6.50
CA ALA A 60 -3.82 -5.77 -5.84
C ALA A 60 -5.33 -5.50 -6.04
N PRO A 61 -5.95 -6.04 -7.10
CA PRO A 61 -7.38 -5.84 -7.33
C PRO A 61 -8.26 -6.58 -6.31
N GLU A 62 -7.71 -7.53 -5.57
CA GLU A 62 -8.46 -8.46 -4.74
C GLU A 62 -8.16 -8.28 -3.25
N GLU A 63 -8.75 -7.27 -2.63
CA GLU A 63 -8.57 -7.03 -1.20
C GLU A 63 -9.37 -8.00 -0.29
N TYR A 64 -10.02 -9.04 -0.82
CA TYR A 64 -10.53 -10.15 0.01
C TYR A 64 -9.44 -11.13 0.44
N ARG A 65 -8.25 -11.04 -0.17
CA ARG A 65 -7.07 -11.83 0.23
C ARG A 65 -6.31 -11.19 1.40
N THR A 66 -6.79 -10.06 1.93
CA THR A 66 -6.19 -9.36 3.06
C THR A 66 -6.99 -9.57 4.32
N ASP A 67 -6.30 -9.58 5.46
CA ASP A 67 -6.89 -9.64 6.79
C ASP A 67 -6.27 -8.57 7.68
N ASN A 68 -7.08 -7.96 8.55
CA ASN A 68 -6.56 -7.16 9.66
C ASN A 68 -5.57 -6.04 9.27
N TRP A 69 -5.98 -5.13 8.38
CA TRP A 69 -5.22 -3.92 8.04
C TRP A 69 -4.74 -3.16 9.28
N LYS A 70 -3.45 -2.83 9.32
CA LYS A 70 -2.80 -2.07 10.39
C LYS A 70 -1.92 -0.97 9.83
N ILE A 71 -1.84 0.14 10.53
CA ILE A 71 -0.82 1.17 10.26
C ILE A 71 0.45 0.73 10.97
N LEU A 72 1.54 0.62 10.20
CA LEU A 72 2.84 0.17 10.69
C LEU A 72 3.91 1.20 10.35
N THR A 73 4.81 1.41 11.30
CA THR A 73 6.01 2.23 11.11
C THR A 73 7.22 1.32 10.97
N VAL A 74 8.00 1.52 9.92
CA VAL A 74 9.24 0.77 9.66
C VAL A 74 10.39 1.74 9.55
N SER A 75 11.45 1.47 10.30
CA SER A 75 12.67 2.27 10.32
C SER A 75 13.87 1.44 9.89
N VAL A 76 14.68 2.00 9.00
CA VAL A 76 15.90 1.37 8.48
C VAL A 76 17.05 2.36 8.43
N SER A 77 18.26 1.81 8.43
CA SER A 77 19.52 2.52 8.26
C SER A 77 20.31 1.80 7.18
N VAL A 78 20.67 2.49 6.10
CA VAL A 78 21.48 1.94 5.02
C VAL A 78 22.76 2.73 4.85
N PRO A 79 23.90 2.08 4.54
CA PRO A 79 25.12 2.80 4.23
C PRO A 79 24.94 3.59 2.93
N GLU A 80 25.46 4.80 2.91
CA GLU A 80 25.46 5.65 1.72
C GLU A 80 26.60 5.22 0.79
N GLN A 81 26.26 4.72 -0.39
CA GLN A 81 27.23 4.30 -1.39
C GLN A 81 27.34 5.33 -2.53
N PRO A 82 28.56 5.69 -2.96
CA PRO A 82 28.73 6.62 -4.07
C PRO A 82 28.21 6.03 -5.37
N GLY A 83 27.30 6.75 -6.04
CA GLY A 83 26.69 6.34 -7.31
C GLY A 83 25.37 5.59 -7.19
N GLU A 84 24.91 5.26 -5.97
CA GLU A 84 23.58 4.68 -5.73
C GLU A 84 22.57 5.73 -5.23
N ASP A 85 21.31 5.59 -5.62
CA ASP A 85 20.22 6.34 -5.00
C ASP A 85 19.92 5.73 -3.62
N GLY A 86 20.58 6.26 -2.60
CA GLY A 86 20.42 5.81 -1.23
C GLY A 86 18.98 5.91 -0.68
N ARG A 87 18.13 6.78 -1.25
CA ARG A 87 16.70 6.82 -0.89
C ARG A 87 15.97 5.60 -1.42
N MET A 88 16.22 5.21 -2.67
CA MET A 88 15.65 4.00 -3.26
C MET A 88 16.13 2.74 -2.54
N LEU A 89 17.42 2.69 -2.17
CA LEU A 89 17.97 1.60 -1.36
C LEU A 89 17.27 1.52 0.00
N ALA A 90 17.16 2.64 0.72
CA ALA A 90 16.48 2.68 2.02
C ALA A 90 15.01 2.24 1.92
N LEU A 91 14.29 2.69 0.88
CA LEU A 91 12.91 2.26 0.64
C LEU A 91 12.83 0.75 0.39
N LYS A 92 13.69 0.21 -0.48
CA LYS A 92 13.75 -1.23 -0.75
C LYS A 92 13.99 -2.03 0.54
N THR A 93 14.98 -1.62 1.33
CA THR A 93 15.32 -2.28 2.61
C THR A 93 14.18 -2.18 3.61
N ALA A 94 13.45 -1.06 3.66
CA ALA A 94 12.28 -0.93 4.52
C ALA A 94 11.14 -1.88 4.11
N TRP A 95 10.90 -2.05 2.81
CA TRP A 95 9.92 -3.03 2.31
C TRP A 95 10.32 -4.47 2.60
N GLU A 96 11.58 -4.82 2.38
CA GLU A 96 12.12 -6.14 2.70
C GLU A 96 11.94 -6.43 4.20
N ARG A 97 12.30 -5.48 5.07
CA ARG A 97 12.13 -5.61 6.52
C ARG A 97 10.66 -5.76 6.91
N LEU A 98 9.77 -4.96 6.35
CA LEU A 98 8.33 -5.06 6.60
C LEU A 98 7.81 -6.46 6.29
N LEU A 99 8.16 -6.99 5.12
CA LEU A 99 7.72 -8.30 4.67
C LEU A 99 8.30 -9.44 5.53
N ILE A 100 9.56 -9.36 5.91
CA ILE A 100 10.19 -10.36 6.79
C ILE A 100 9.52 -10.39 8.17
N GLU A 101 9.20 -9.22 8.73
CA GLU A 101 8.67 -9.11 10.10
C GLU A 101 7.15 -9.33 10.18
N LYS A 102 6.40 -8.97 9.14
CA LYS A 102 4.93 -8.87 9.18
C LYS A 102 4.22 -9.60 8.04
N GLY A 103 4.92 -9.94 6.98
CA GLY A 103 4.37 -10.64 5.83
C GLY A 103 4.07 -12.11 6.10
N THR A 104 3.20 -12.67 5.29
CA THR A 104 2.90 -14.09 5.28
C THR A 104 4.08 -14.83 4.67
N ARG A 105 4.69 -15.71 5.46
CA ARG A 105 5.85 -16.49 5.05
C ARG A 105 5.39 -17.82 4.47
N SER A 106 5.88 -18.16 3.28
CA SER A 106 5.82 -19.52 2.73
C SER A 106 7.23 -20.00 2.35
N VAL A 107 7.39 -21.32 2.34
CA VAL A 107 8.66 -21.98 2.02
C VAL A 107 8.41 -22.98 0.92
N THR A 108 9.11 -22.82 -0.20
CA THR A 108 9.08 -23.77 -1.31
C THR A 108 10.46 -24.39 -1.43
N GLY A 109 10.56 -25.68 -1.13
CA GLY A 109 11.80 -26.45 -1.29
C GLY A 109 11.77 -27.33 -2.52
N ARG A 110 12.87 -27.36 -3.27
CA ARG A 110 13.13 -28.37 -4.30
C ARG A 110 14.49 -29.00 -4.00
N SER A 111 14.48 -30.29 -3.66
CA SER A 111 15.67 -31.10 -3.55
C SER A 111 15.92 -31.76 -4.91
N GLU A 112 17.03 -31.42 -5.55
CA GLU A 112 17.47 -32.10 -6.77
C GLU A 112 18.72 -32.90 -6.43
N SER A 113 18.66 -34.21 -6.65
CA SER A 113 19.83 -35.09 -6.59
C SER A 113 20.37 -35.24 -8.00
N PHE A 114 21.48 -34.57 -8.31
CA PHE A 114 22.23 -34.79 -9.54
C PHE A 114 23.61 -35.30 -9.15
N ASP A 115 23.97 -36.49 -9.65
CA ASP A 115 25.32 -37.05 -9.56
C ASP A 115 25.87 -37.14 -8.11
N CYS A 116 25.15 -37.86 -7.23
CA CYS A 116 25.46 -38.08 -5.80
C CYS A 116 25.70 -36.84 -4.90
N HIS A 117 25.61 -35.63 -5.45
CA HIS A 117 25.57 -34.39 -4.69
C HIS A 117 24.12 -33.96 -4.44
N LEU A 118 23.70 -34.01 -3.18
CA LEU A 118 22.40 -33.49 -2.76
C LEU A 118 22.44 -31.96 -2.80
N GLN A 119 21.80 -31.33 -3.79
CA GLN A 119 21.62 -29.89 -3.81
C GLN A 119 20.24 -29.55 -3.23
N SER A 120 20.25 -28.78 -2.14
CA SER A 120 19.03 -28.25 -1.54
C SER A 120 18.84 -26.81 -2.01
N ARG A 121 17.76 -26.56 -2.75
CA ARG A 121 17.31 -25.22 -3.11
C ARG A 121 16.03 -24.92 -2.35
N LEU A 122 16.09 -23.94 -1.47
CA LEU A 122 14.95 -23.45 -0.71
C LEU A 122 14.67 -22.02 -1.16
N THR A 123 13.43 -21.72 -1.51
CA THR A 123 12.98 -20.35 -1.77
C THR A 123 12.02 -19.95 -0.66
N LEU A 124 12.41 -18.93 0.11
CA LEU A 124 11.54 -18.29 1.09
C LEU A 124 10.76 -17.19 0.39
N ARG A 125 9.45 -17.16 0.61
CA ARG A 125 8.57 -16.12 0.07
C ARG A 125 7.88 -15.40 1.21
N TYR A 126 7.83 -14.08 1.13
CA TYR A 126 7.15 -13.21 2.07
C TYR A 126 6.17 -12.33 1.31
N GLU A 127 4.91 -12.36 1.71
CA GLU A 127 3.80 -11.77 0.96
C GLU A 127 2.97 -10.83 1.83
N GLY A 128 2.50 -9.74 1.23
CA GLY A 128 1.60 -8.80 1.89
C GLY A 128 1.01 -7.79 0.93
N VAL A 129 0.15 -6.93 1.46
CA VAL A 129 -0.53 -5.88 0.72
C VAL A 129 -0.36 -4.55 1.46
N ILE A 130 -0.03 -3.50 0.72
CA ILE A 130 0.06 -2.12 1.20
C ILE A 130 -1.03 -1.27 0.58
N ASP A 131 -1.44 -0.23 1.28
CA ASP A 131 -2.39 0.78 0.80
C ASP A 131 -1.64 2.10 0.57
N GLU A 132 -1.85 2.73 -0.59
CA GLU A 132 -1.25 4.03 -0.91
C GLU A 132 -2.12 5.20 -0.42
N PRO A 133 -1.54 6.38 -0.11
CA PRO A 133 -0.12 6.72 -0.20
C PRO A 133 0.70 6.29 1.03
N ILE A 134 1.97 5.99 0.79
CA ILE A 134 2.97 5.73 1.85
C ILE A 134 3.45 7.06 2.42
N ARG A 135 3.56 7.17 3.75
CA ARG A 135 4.02 8.38 4.42
C ARG A 135 5.47 8.23 4.88
N ILE A 136 6.37 9.06 4.35
CA ILE A 136 7.72 9.16 4.89
C ILE A 136 7.65 10.04 6.15
N VAL A 137 7.96 9.45 7.30
CA VAL A 137 7.95 10.12 8.60
C VAL A 137 9.25 10.89 8.82
N SER A 138 10.38 10.27 8.51
CA SER A 138 11.70 10.91 8.59
C SER A 138 12.65 10.36 7.53
N PHE A 139 13.54 11.24 7.04
CA PHE A 139 14.65 10.88 6.18
C PHE A 139 15.85 11.74 6.57
N VAL A 140 16.83 11.14 7.24
CA VAL A 140 17.97 11.85 7.84
C VAL A 140 19.26 11.18 7.40
N ARG A 141 20.25 11.98 7.01
CA ARG A 141 21.60 11.52 6.72
C ARG A 141 22.49 11.78 7.94
N ASP A 142 23.16 10.75 8.43
CA ASP A 142 24.13 10.85 9.52
C ASP A 142 25.34 9.94 9.23
N ASN A 143 26.56 10.47 9.36
CA ASN A 143 27.82 9.71 9.31
C ASN A 143 27.86 8.59 8.24
N HIS A 144 27.66 8.95 6.97
CA HIS A 144 27.61 8.02 5.82
C HIS A 144 26.50 6.97 5.87
N HIS A 145 25.46 7.19 6.68
CA HIS A 145 24.26 6.38 6.72
C HIS A 145 23.03 7.23 6.41
N LEU A 146 22.06 6.59 5.78
CA LEU A 146 20.74 7.13 5.52
C LEU A 146 19.73 6.42 6.39
N HIS A 147 19.10 7.17 7.27
CA HIS A 147 18.02 6.73 8.13
C HIS A 147 16.69 7.10 7.48
N LEU A 148 15.85 6.08 7.23
CA LEU A 148 14.51 6.25 6.71
C LEU A 148 13.52 5.67 7.71
N SER A 149 12.47 6.43 8.03
CA SER A 149 11.28 5.93 8.71
C SER A 149 10.05 6.16 7.84
N LEU A 150 9.31 5.10 7.56
CA LEU A 150 8.06 5.15 6.79
C LEU A 150 6.91 4.61 7.61
N GLU A 151 5.73 5.18 7.38
CA GLU A 151 4.44 4.76 7.89
C GLU A 151 3.58 4.31 6.71
N THR A 152 3.01 3.12 6.81
CA THR A 152 2.19 2.54 5.76
C THR A 152 1.07 1.71 6.36
N LYS A 153 -0.06 1.65 5.65
CA LYS A 153 -1.14 0.73 5.99
C LYS A 153 -0.87 -0.59 5.28
N PHE A 154 -0.75 -1.65 6.07
CA PHE A 154 -0.30 -2.96 5.64
C PHE A 154 -1.23 -4.06 6.14
N SER A 155 -1.33 -5.13 5.34
CA SER A 155 -1.97 -6.38 5.70
C SER A 155 -1.09 -7.54 5.22
N PRO A 156 -0.85 -8.57 6.04
CA PRO A 156 -0.37 -9.85 5.50
C PRO A 156 -1.38 -10.43 4.51
N LEU A 157 -0.91 -11.31 3.64
CA LEU A 157 -1.79 -12.04 2.74
C LEU A 157 -2.42 -13.22 3.49
N ALA A 158 -3.74 -13.34 3.47
CA ALA A 158 -4.42 -14.48 4.07
C ALA A 158 -4.05 -15.77 3.32
N PHE A 159 -4.06 -16.90 4.03
CA PHE A 159 -3.87 -18.20 3.39
C PHE A 159 -5.07 -18.56 2.50
N PRO A 160 -4.87 -19.35 1.42
CA PRO A 160 -5.93 -19.72 0.48
C PRO A 160 -7.19 -20.31 1.11
N GLU A 161 -7.05 -21.02 2.22
CA GLU A 161 -8.14 -21.65 2.97
C GLU A 161 -9.12 -20.61 3.55
N ASP A 162 -8.64 -19.41 3.88
CA ASP A 162 -9.44 -18.34 4.46
C ASP A 162 -10.11 -17.43 3.42
N TRP A 163 -9.71 -17.52 2.15
CA TRP A 163 -10.14 -16.59 1.10
C TRP A 163 -11.66 -16.60 0.90
N GLU A 164 -12.30 -17.77 0.92
CA GLU A 164 -13.74 -17.87 0.73
C GLU A 164 -14.51 -17.22 1.88
N LYS A 165 -14.05 -17.43 3.11
CA LYS A 165 -14.62 -16.83 4.32
C LYS A 165 -14.49 -15.30 4.27
N LEU A 166 -13.31 -14.79 3.92
CA LEU A 166 -13.06 -13.35 3.78
C LEU A 166 -13.90 -12.73 2.66
N ARG A 167 -14.03 -13.41 1.52
CA ARG A 167 -14.88 -12.99 0.41
C ARG A 167 -16.35 -12.89 0.83
N LYS A 168 -16.89 -13.90 1.53
CA LYS A 168 -18.27 -13.87 2.07
C LYS A 168 -18.46 -12.75 3.07
N ASN A 169 -17.50 -12.52 3.96
CA ASN A 169 -17.55 -11.45 4.95
C ASN A 169 -17.55 -10.06 4.32
N ARG A 170 -16.72 -9.86 3.29
CA ARG A 170 -16.66 -8.61 2.54
C ARG A 170 -17.96 -8.33 1.80
N LYS A 171 -18.47 -9.30 1.04
CA LYS A 171 -19.75 -9.14 0.32
C LYS A 171 -20.87 -8.70 1.25
N ARG A 172 -21.00 -9.34 2.42
CA ARG A 172 -21.98 -8.91 3.43
C ARG A 172 -21.79 -7.45 3.84
N LYS A 173 -20.56 -7.01 4.12
CA LYS A 173 -20.28 -5.62 4.50
C LYS A 173 -20.63 -4.61 3.40
N GLU A 174 -20.36 -4.96 2.14
CA GLU A 174 -20.70 -4.15 0.98
C GLU A 174 -22.23 -4.05 0.82
N ASP A 175 -22.94 -5.18 0.85
CA ASP A 175 -24.40 -5.22 0.78
C ASP A 175 -25.05 -4.36 1.90
N PHE A 176 -24.52 -4.43 3.13
CA PHE A 176 -24.99 -3.59 4.25
C PHE A 176 -24.71 -2.09 4.04
N LYS A 177 -23.55 -1.74 3.47
CA LYS A 177 -23.19 -0.35 3.18
C LYS A 177 -24.11 0.24 2.11
N ASP A 178 -24.40 -0.54 1.08
CA ASP A 178 -25.29 -0.14 0.00
C ASP A 178 -26.72 0.09 0.53
N ILE A 179 -27.23 -0.79 1.39
CA ILE A 179 -28.52 -0.59 2.07
C ILE A 179 -28.53 0.71 2.88
N LEU A 180 -27.50 0.97 3.70
CA LEU A 180 -27.43 2.20 4.50
C LEU A 180 -27.32 3.47 3.64
N SER A 181 -26.66 3.39 2.49
CA SER A 181 -26.52 4.53 1.57
C SER A 181 -27.84 4.97 0.95
N VAL A 182 -28.85 4.09 0.87
CA VAL A 182 -30.21 4.43 0.41
C VAL A 182 -30.98 5.28 1.44
N PHE A 183 -30.55 5.26 2.71
CA PHE A 183 -31.17 6.02 3.80
C PHE A 183 -30.43 7.33 4.13
N GLN A 184 -29.44 7.73 3.34
CA GLN A 184 -28.71 9.01 3.44
C GLN A 184 -29.09 9.96 2.31
#